data_AF-A0A1G1Q6C9-F1
#
_entry.id   AF-A0A1G1Q6C9-F1
#
_cell.length_a   1.000
_cell.length_b   1.000
_cell.length_c   1.000
_cell.angle_alpha   90.00
_cell.angle_beta   90.00
_cell.angle_gamma   90.00
#
_symmetry.space_group_name_H-M   'P 1'
#
loop_
_entity.id
_entity.type
_entity.pdbx_description
1 polymer ?
#
loop_
_entity_poly.entity_id
_entity_poly.type
_entity_poly.pdbx_seq_one_letter_code
_entity_poly.pdbx_strand_id
1 'polypeptide(L)'
;MVKKGLLVILAMILVGCSYQGQKLSSYFENPRSIIKDPHFTSYKEKRDALESQYLQRDITYADYVQGMDELDESYAKEVQERDAKISYK
;
A
#
# COMPACT_ATOMS: atom_id res chain seq x y z
N MET A 1 -4.87 25.14 -38.95
CA MET A 1 -5.34 24.74 -37.60
C MET A 1 -5.09 23.26 -37.27
N VAL A 2 -5.05 22.35 -38.25
CA VAL A 2 -4.87 20.89 -38.04
C VAL A 2 -3.53 20.50 -37.36
N LYS A 3 -2.42 21.19 -37.65
CA LYS A 3 -1.09 20.86 -37.09
C LYS A 3 -0.99 21.00 -35.57
N LYS A 4 -1.74 21.94 -34.97
CA LYS A 4 -1.74 22.13 -33.51
C LYS A 4 -2.57 21.05 -32.80
N GLY A 5 -3.68 20.64 -33.40
CA GLY A 5 -4.50 19.52 -32.89
C GLY A 5 -3.77 18.19 -32.93
N LEU A 6 -3.00 17.95 -34.00
CA LEU A 6 -2.20 16.72 -34.14
C LEU A 6 -1.13 16.58 -33.03
N LEU A 7 -0.48 17.68 -32.65
CA LEU A 7 0.52 17.70 -31.58
C LEU A 7 -0.08 17.38 -30.21
N VAL A 8 -1.30 17.87 -29.93
CA VAL A 8 -2.00 17.59 -28.67
C VAL A 8 -2.40 16.12 -28.59
N ILE A 9 -2.88 15.54 -29.69
CA ILE A 9 -3.23 14.12 -29.77
C ILE A 9 -1.99 13.24 -29.58
N LEU A 10 -0.87 13.60 -30.21
CA LEU A 10 0.39 12.86 -30.07
C LEU A 10 0.92 12.91 -28.62
N ALA A 11 0.80 14.06 -27.95
CA ALA A 11 1.19 14.21 -26.55
C ALA A 11 0.32 13.37 -25.60
N MET A 12 -1.00 13.30 -25.84
CA MET A 12 -1.89 12.45 -25.04
C MET A 12 -1.59 10.95 -25.19
N ILE A 13 -1.24 10.50 -26.40
CA ILE A 13 -0.88 9.10 -26.66
C ILE A 13 0.43 8.73 -25.94
N LEU A 14 1.45 9.59 -25.96
CA LEU A 14 2.72 9.33 -25.26
C LEU A 14 2.57 9.28 -23.73
N VAL A 15 1.70 10.13 -23.16
CA VAL A 15 1.38 10.09 -21.72
C VAL A 15 0.54 8.86 -21.37
N GLY A 16 -0.39 8.46 -22.25
CA GLY A 16 -1.20 7.24 -22.06
C GLY A 16 -0.36 5.96 -22.13
N CYS A 17 0.58 5.86 -23.07
CA CYS A 17 1.43 4.67 -23.24
C CYS A 17 2.46 4.46 -22.12
N SER A 18 2.92 5.53 -21.45
CA SER A 18 3.86 5.42 -20.33
C SER A 18 3.20 5.04 -19.01
N TYR A 19 1.87 5.21 -18.88
CA TYR A 19 1.13 4.91 -17.66
C TYR A 19 0.55 3.49 -17.61
N GLN A 20 0.51 2.79 -18.74
CA GLN A 20 -0.25 1.55 -18.90
C GLN A 20 0.52 0.26 -18.53
N GLY A 21 1.83 0.33 -18.27
CA GLY A 21 2.68 -0.85 -18.14
C GLY A 21 2.86 -1.47 -16.76
N GLN A 22 2.70 -0.71 -15.65
CA GLN A 22 3.20 -1.21 -14.35
C GLN A 22 2.25 -1.04 -13.15
N LYS A 23 1.18 -0.25 -13.28
CA LYS A 23 0.24 -0.04 -12.17
C LYS A 23 -1.17 -0.53 -12.46
N LEU A 24 -1.59 -0.61 -13.73
CA LEU A 24 -2.99 -0.91 -14.06
C LEU A 24 -3.39 -2.38 -13.86
N SER A 25 -2.50 -3.34 -14.11
CA SER A 25 -2.80 -4.77 -13.88
C SER A 25 -3.00 -5.08 -12.40
N SER A 26 -2.21 -4.45 -11.51
CA SER A 26 -2.38 -4.58 -10.06
C SER A 26 -3.65 -3.89 -9.51
N TYR A 27 -4.33 -3.05 -10.29
CA TYR A 27 -5.57 -2.38 -9.86
C TYR A 27 -6.83 -3.23 -10.01
N PHE A 28 -6.85 -4.19 -10.94
CA PHE A 28 -8.04 -5.00 -11.20
C PHE A 28 -8.10 -6.32 -10.40
N GLU A 29 -6.96 -6.78 -9.85
CA GLU A 29 -6.92 -8.03 -9.09
C GLU A 29 -7.42 -7.92 -7.65
N ASN A 30 -7.57 -6.71 -7.07
CA ASN A 30 -8.10 -6.53 -5.71
C ASN A 30 -8.80 -5.16 -5.50
N PRO A 31 -10.13 -5.04 -5.70
CA PRO A 31 -10.84 -3.75 -5.63
C PRO A 31 -11.10 -3.23 -4.19
N ARG A 32 -10.30 -3.60 -3.18
CA ARG A 32 -10.52 -3.16 -1.79
C ARG A 32 -9.86 -1.82 -1.42
N SER A 33 -9.25 -1.09 -2.36
CA SER A 33 -8.28 -0.04 -2.02
C SER A 33 -8.71 1.42 -2.21
N ILE A 34 -10.00 1.74 -2.43
CA ILE A 34 -10.40 3.17 -2.44
C ILE A 34 -10.47 3.72 -1.01
N ILE A 35 -10.81 2.87 -0.03
CA ILE A 35 -10.77 3.23 1.39
C ILE A 35 -9.47 2.64 1.95
N LYS A 36 -8.44 3.47 2.09
CA LYS A 36 -7.31 3.13 2.95
C LYS A 36 -7.87 2.99 4.36
N ASP A 37 -7.98 1.76 4.86
CA ASP A 37 -8.21 1.55 6.29
C ASP A 37 -7.04 2.25 7.03
N PRO A 38 -7.31 3.32 7.82
CA PRO A 38 -6.25 4.06 8.50
C PRO A 38 -5.42 3.16 9.42
N HIS A 39 -6.04 2.12 9.99
CA HIS A 39 -5.36 1.16 10.86
C HIS A 39 -4.42 0.26 10.07
N PHE A 40 -4.88 -0.25 8.92
CA PHE A 40 -4.00 -1.03 8.03
C PHE A 40 -2.85 -0.17 7.47
N THR A 41 -3.11 1.11 7.20
CA THR A 41 -2.07 2.04 6.73
C THR A 41 -0.97 2.21 7.78
N SER A 42 -1.34 2.46 9.04
CA SER A 42 -0.37 2.59 10.13
C SER A 42 0.41 1.30 10.40
N TYR A 43 -0.28 0.15 10.41
CA TYR A 43 0.37 -1.16 10.52
C TYR A 43 1.42 -1.37 9.42
N LYS A 44 1.04 -1.09 8.17
CA LYS A 44 1.95 -1.23 7.03
C LYS A 44 3.18 -0.32 7.14
N GLU A 45 2.99 0.96 7.50
CA GLU A 45 4.11 1.91 7.66
C GLU A 45 5.10 1.45 8.73
N LYS A 46 4.61 0.95 9.88
CA LYS A 46 5.47 0.41 10.94
C LYS A 46 6.23 -0.83 10.50
N ARG A 47 5.55 -1.75 9.79
CA ARG A 47 6.16 -2.96 9.25
C ARG A 47 7.27 -2.63 8.26
N ASP A 48 6.98 -1.76 7.30
CA ASP A 48 7.93 -1.35 6.27
C ASP A 48 9.16 -0.64 6.90
N ALA A 49 8.95 0.12 7.99
CA ALA A 49 10.05 0.73 8.74
C ALA A 49 10.92 -0.30 9.50
N LEU A 50 10.30 -1.35 10.07
CA LEU A 50 11.02 -2.43 10.76
C LEU A 50 11.83 -3.27 9.77
N GLU A 51 11.24 -3.59 8.62
CA GLU A 51 11.93 -4.28 7.53
C GLU A 51 13.11 -3.46 7.01
N SER A 52 12.93 -2.14 6.84
CA SER A 52 14.01 -1.24 6.45
C SER A 52 15.18 -1.25 7.45
N GLN A 53 14.91 -1.22 8.76
CA GLN A 53 15.95 -1.28 9.80
C GLN A 53 16.72 -2.60 9.74
N TYR A 54 16.03 -3.72 9.53
CA TYR A 54 16.68 -5.02 9.37
C TYR A 54 17.57 -5.07 8.11
N LEU A 55 17.06 -4.58 6.97
CA LEU A 55 17.81 -4.53 5.71
C LEU A 55 19.04 -3.61 5.79
N GLN A 56 18.94 -2.52 6.55
CA GLN A 56 20.05 -1.61 6.83
C GLN A 56 21.02 -2.16 7.89
N ARG A 57 20.71 -3.30 8.50
CA ARG A 57 21.46 -3.95 9.59
C ARG A 57 21.53 -3.11 10.87
N ASP A 58 20.55 -2.23 11.07
CA ASP A 58 20.40 -1.44 12.30
C ASP A 58 19.90 -2.31 13.48
N ILE A 59 19.15 -3.37 13.16
CA ILE A 59 18.64 -4.35 14.12
C ILE A 59 19.04 -5.77 13.70
N THR A 60 19.09 -6.70 14.66
CA THR A 60 19.36 -8.11 14.35
C THR A 60 18.12 -8.80 13.79
N TYR A 61 18.30 -9.99 13.21
CA TYR A 61 17.17 -10.81 12.78
C TYR A 61 16.25 -11.20 13.95
N ALA A 62 16.81 -11.44 15.14
CA ALA A 62 16.03 -11.76 16.33
C ALA A 62 15.15 -10.57 16.74
N ASP A 63 15.70 -9.36 16.73
CA ASP A 63 14.96 -8.12 17.03
C ASP A 63 13.86 -7.87 15.98
N TYR A 64 14.15 -8.14 14.70
CA TYR A 64 13.16 -8.04 13.63
C TYR A 64 11.98 -8.99 13.83
N VAL A 65 12.25 -10.27 14.13
CA VAL A 65 11.18 -11.26 14.37
C VAL A 65 10.34 -10.86 15.58
N GLN A 66 10.98 -10.48 16.68
CA GLN A 66 10.26 -10.02 17.87
C GLN A 66 9.39 -8.79 17.58
N GLY A 67 9.94 -7.78 16.89
CA GLY A 67 9.19 -6.58 16.54
C GLY A 67 8.03 -6.85 15.57
N MET A 68 8.19 -7.83 14.68
CA MET A 68 7.10 -8.29 13.80
C MET A 68 5.99 -8.97 14.61
N ASP A 69 6.33 -9.86 15.53
CA ASP A 69 5.36 -10.56 16.39
C ASP A 69 4.55 -9.55 17.23
N GLU A 70 5.23 -8.58 17.86
CA GLU A 70 4.59 -7.52 18.65
C GLU A 70 3.65 -6.64 17.79
N LEU A 71 4.08 -6.31 16.57
CA LEU A 71 3.30 -5.49 15.64
C LEU A 71 2.05 -6.24 15.15
N ASP A 72 2.19 -7.52 14.84
CA ASP A 72 1.10 -8.38 14.39
C ASP A 72 0.08 -8.62 15.51
N GLU A 73 0.53 -8.85 16.75
CA GLU A 73 -0.35 -8.99 17.91
C GLU A 73 -1.15 -7.71 18.16
N SER A 74 -0.49 -6.54 18.12
CA SER A 74 -1.15 -5.24 18.28
C SER A 74 -2.22 -5.03 17.21
N TYR A 75 -1.91 -5.34 15.94
CA TYR A 75 -2.87 -5.18 14.86
C TYR A 75 -4.04 -6.16 14.96
N ALA A 76 -3.79 -7.41 15.33
CA ALA A 76 -4.82 -8.41 15.56
C ALA A 76 -5.81 -7.97 16.64
N LYS A 77 -5.32 -7.36 17.72
CA LYS A 77 -6.15 -6.80 18.78
C LYS A 77 -7.02 -5.65 18.28
N GLU A 78 -6.45 -4.70 17.54
CA GLU A 78 -7.22 -3.59 16.93
C GLU A 78 -8.33 -4.09 16.01
N VAL A 79 -8.03 -5.12 15.20
CA VAL A 79 -9.01 -5.78 14.32
C VAL A 79 -10.12 -6.45 15.12
N GLN A 80 -9.77 -7.20 16.18
CA GLN A 80 -10.77 -7.82 17.05
C GLN A 80 -11.69 -6.80 17.74
N GLU A 81 -11.13 -5.71 18.26
CA GLU A 81 -11.92 -4.65 18.91
C GLU A 81 -12.87 -3.97 17.92
N ARG A 82 -12.44 -3.77 16.67
CA ARG A 82 -13.28 -3.25 15.59
C ARG A 82 -14.40 -4.23 15.26
N ASP A 83 -14.08 -5.49 15.03
CA ASP A 83 -15.04 -6.51 14.63
C ASP A 83 -16.08 -6.74 15.73
N ALA A 84 -15.68 -6.68 17.01
CA ALA A 84 -16.60 -6.68 18.14
C ALA A 84 -17.57 -5.50 18.10
N LYS A 85 -17.10 -4.27 17.83
CA LYS A 85 -17.96 -3.08 17.73
C LYS A 85 -18.92 -3.13 16.53
N ILE A 86 -18.50 -3.74 15.43
CA ILE A 86 -19.33 -3.92 14.22
C ILE A 86 -20.37 -5.01 14.45
N SER A 87 -20.00 -6.13 15.08
CA SER A 87 -20.90 -7.27 15.32
C SER A 87 -22.03 -7.00 16.32
N TYR A 88 -21.92 -5.94 17.13
CA TYR A 88 -22.97 -5.50 18.06
C TYR A 88 -23.98 -4.51 17.44
N LYS A 89 -23.86 -4.20 16.14
CA LYS A 89 -24.78 -3.36 15.37
C LYS A 89 -25.64 -4.18 14.43
#